data_AF-A0A1S0TSD8-F1
#
_entry.id   AF-A0A1S0TSD8-F1
#
_cell.length_a   1.000
_cell.length_b   1.000
_cell.length_c   1.000
_cell.angle_alpha   90.00
_cell.angle_beta   90.00
_cell.angle_gamma   90.00
#
_symmetry.space_group_name_H-M   'P 1'
#
loop_
_entity.id
_entity.type
_entity.pdbx_description
1 polymer ?
#
loop_
_entity_poly.entity_id
_entity_poly.type
_entity_poly.pdbx_seq_one_letter_code
_entity_poly.pdbx_strand_id
1 'polypeptide(L)'
;MIISYSIILALVAIKKSATIVSEIKRTYSILRIIPENSEQLQFLSKLYLTDDEMADFWKAPTKINETIYVMINPGFINKFDQLLGHKSIPYHIEVNDYAHCNYYCII
;
A
#
# COMPACT_ATOMS: atom_id res chain seq x y z
N MET A 1 -12.50 -29.20 54.92
CA MET A 1 -11.63 -29.87 53.93
C MET A 1 -11.93 -29.23 52.56
N ILE A 2 -11.47 -27.99 52.35
CA ILE A 2 -12.00 -27.04 51.34
C ILE A 2 -10.91 -26.57 50.35
N ILE A 3 -9.67 -27.08 50.41
CA ILE A 3 -8.51 -26.41 49.79
C ILE A 3 -7.74 -27.30 48.81
N SER A 4 -8.42 -28.10 47.98
CA SER A 4 -7.69 -28.92 46.99
C SER A 4 -8.32 -29.01 45.59
N TYR A 5 -9.60 -28.70 45.42
CA TYR A 5 -10.25 -28.76 44.10
C TYR A 5 -10.27 -27.43 43.33
N SER A 6 -9.83 -26.32 43.94
CA SER A 6 -9.95 -24.99 43.33
C SER A 6 -8.78 -24.60 42.43
N ILE A 7 -7.70 -25.37 42.38
CA ILE A 7 -6.48 -25.00 41.62
C ILE A 7 -6.49 -25.62 40.20
N ILE A 8 -7.23 -26.71 39.98
CA ILE A 8 -7.16 -27.44 38.70
C ILE A 8 -8.04 -26.81 37.60
N LEU A 9 -9.03 -25.98 37.95
CA LEU A 9 -9.85 -25.26 36.96
C LEU A 9 -9.20 -23.98 36.40
N ALA A 10 -8.05 -23.55 36.93
CA ALA A 10 -7.39 -22.30 36.50
C ALA A 10 -6.40 -22.46 35.34
N LEU A 11 -6.09 -23.67 34.87
CA LEU A 11 -5.03 -23.91 33.88
C LEU A 11 -5.50 -24.19 32.44
N VAL A 12 -6.81 -24.31 32.19
CA VAL A 12 -7.36 -24.50 30.82
C VAL A 12 -7.88 -23.18 30.23
N ALA A 13 -7.26 -22.06 30.61
CA ALA A 13 -7.34 -20.82 29.85
C ALA A 13 -5.99 -20.61 29.14
N ILE A 14 -5.60 -21.58 28.31
CA ILE A 14 -4.63 -21.34 27.25
C ILE A 14 -5.31 -20.32 26.36
N LYS A 15 -5.01 -19.04 26.61
CA LYS A 15 -5.41 -17.93 25.75
C LYS A 15 -4.91 -18.32 24.37
N LYS A 16 -5.82 -18.71 23.48
CA LYS A 16 -5.55 -18.73 22.05
C LYS A 16 -5.24 -17.28 21.72
N SER A 17 -3.96 -16.95 21.73
CA SER A 17 -3.46 -15.74 21.10
C SER A 17 -3.88 -15.87 19.64
N ALA A 18 -4.97 -15.21 19.27
CA ALA A 18 -5.26 -14.97 17.87
C ALA A 18 -4.10 -14.11 17.40
N THR A 19 -3.09 -14.74 16.82
CA THR A 19 -2.15 -14.04 15.96
C THR A 19 -3.02 -13.47 14.86
N ILE A 20 -3.34 -12.18 14.97
CA ILE A 20 -3.79 -11.41 13.83
C ILE A 20 -2.56 -11.35 12.93
N VAL A 21 -2.33 -12.43 12.19
CA VAL A 21 -1.60 -12.34 10.95
C VAL A 21 -2.50 -11.44 10.13
N SER A 22 -2.17 -10.15 10.07
CA SER A 22 -2.68 -9.30 9.03
C SER A 22 -2.26 -10.01 7.74
N GLU A 23 -3.20 -10.72 7.13
CA GLU A 23 -3.05 -11.23 5.79
C GLU A 23 -2.53 -10.03 4.99
N ILE A 24 -1.26 -10.06 4.59
CA ILE A 24 -0.69 -9.04 3.70
C ILE A 24 -1.41 -9.30 2.38
N LYS A 25 -2.62 -8.74 2.29
CA LYS A 25 -3.48 -8.83 1.14
C LYS A 25 -2.62 -8.28 0.01
N ARG A 26 -2.33 -9.11 -0.98
CA ARG A 26 -1.43 -8.78 -2.10
C ARG A 26 -2.13 -7.80 -3.04
N THR A 27 -2.57 -6.67 -2.52
CA THR A 27 -3.36 -5.68 -3.23
C THR A 27 -2.42 -4.72 -3.91
N TYR A 28 -2.55 -4.62 -5.22
CA TYR A 28 -2.00 -3.50 -5.96
C TYR A 28 -2.93 -2.31 -5.78
N SER A 29 -2.34 -1.12 -5.74
CA SER A 29 -3.08 0.14 -5.68
C SER A 29 -2.72 0.98 -6.90
N ILE A 30 -3.71 1.58 -7.55
CA ILE A 30 -3.47 2.51 -8.65
C ILE A 30 -3.64 3.93 -8.12
N LEU A 31 -2.58 4.70 -8.24
CA LEU A 31 -2.53 6.10 -7.83
C LEU A 31 -2.62 6.99 -9.06
N ARG A 32 -3.41 8.06 -8.92
CA ARG A 32 -3.45 9.19 -9.84
C ARG A 32 -2.68 10.35 -9.23
N ILE A 33 -1.64 10.80 -9.92
CA ILE A 33 -0.75 11.88 -9.48
C ILE A 33 -0.78 12.99 -10.52
N ILE A 34 -0.80 14.25 -10.06
CA ILE A 34 -0.69 15.42 -10.92
C ILE A 34 0.44 16.30 -10.37
N PRO A 35 1.62 16.35 -11.01
CA PRO A 35 2.71 17.19 -10.55
C PRO A 35 2.39 18.65 -10.83
N GLU A 36 2.43 19.49 -9.80
CA GLU A 36 2.03 20.90 -9.86
C GLU A 36 3.20 21.82 -10.18
N ASN A 37 4.43 21.33 -10.02
CA ASN A 37 5.65 22.10 -10.27
C ASN A 37 6.79 21.24 -10.83
N SER A 38 7.86 21.91 -11.27
CA SER A 38 9.00 21.25 -11.92
C SER A 38 9.78 20.32 -10.98
N GLU A 39 9.86 20.61 -9.68
CA GLU A 39 10.54 19.73 -8.71
C GLU A 39 9.81 18.40 -8.59
N GLN A 40 8.48 18.43 -8.46
CA GLN A 40 7.66 17.22 -8.40
C GLN A 40 7.77 16.40 -9.69
N LEU A 41 7.70 17.06 -10.86
CA LEU A 41 7.86 16.39 -12.15
C LEU A 41 9.25 15.73 -12.26
N GLN A 42 10.31 16.43 -11.87
CA GLN A 42 11.68 15.91 -11.90
C GLN A 42 11.84 14.71 -10.95
N PHE A 43 11.26 14.79 -9.75
CA PHE A 43 11.27 13.70 -8.80
C PHE A 43 10.58 12.46 -9.37
N LEU A 44 9.36 12.60 -9.91
CA LEU A 44 8.62 11.50 -10.51
C LEU A 44 9.36 10.93 -11.73
N SER A 45 9.96 11.78 -12.55
CA SER A 45 10.77 11.36 -13.71
C SER A 45 12.00 10.56 -13.28
N LYS A 46 12.64 10.96 -12.18
CA LYS A 46 13.76 10.19 -11.62
C LYS A 46 13.28 8.85 -11.08
N LEU A 47 12.17 8.84 -10.33
CA LEU A 47 11.60 7.63 -9.77
C LEU A 47 11.23 6.63 -10.88
N TYR A 48 10.61 7.11 -11.96
CA TYR A 48 10.32 6.31 -13.17
C TYR A 48 11.53 5.61 -13.77
N LEU A 49 12.71 6.24 -13.73
CA LEU A 49 13.94 5.70 -14.31
C LEU A 49 14.72 4.80 -13.34
N THR A 50 14.54 4.97 -12.03
CA THR A 50 15.37 4.31 -11.01
C THR A 50 14.65 3.22 -10.25
N ASP A 51 13.33 3.22 -10.25
CA ASP A 51 12.53 2.22 -9.53
C ASP A 51 12.17 1.05 -10.44
N ASP A 52 12.53 -0.16 -10.02
CA ASP A 52 12.30 -1.42 -10.74
C ASP A 52 11.39 -2.39 -9.98
N GLU A 53 11.06 -2.09 -8.71
CA GLU A 53 10.36 -3.00 -7.81
C GLU A 53 9.11 -2.40 -7.17
N MET A 54 9.08 -1.11 -6.87
CA MET A 54 8.05 -0.54 -5.98
C MET A 54 6.78 -0.14 -6.75
N ALA A 55 6.96 0.44 -7.94
CA ALA A 55 5.94 1.14 -8.68
C ALA A 55 6.10 0.94 -10.20
N ASP A 56 4.99 0.68 -10.87
CA ASP A 56 4.90 0.62 -12.32
C ASP A 56 4.13 1.85 -12.84
N PHE A 57 4.85 2.72 -13.54
CA PHE A 57 4.29 3.91 -14.15
C PHE A 57 3.76 3.57 -15.53
N TRP A 58 2.46 3.69 -15.72
CA TRP A 58 1.82 3.37 -17.00
C TRP A 58 2.24 4.30 -18.14
N LYS A 59 2.73 5.50 -17.80
CA LYS A 59 3.38 6.41 -18.74
C LYS A 59 4.45 7.23 -18.05
N ALA A 60 5.46 7.64 -18.82
CA ALA A 60 6.51 8.53 -18.36
C ALA A 60 5.92 9.90 -17.92
N PRO A 61 6.38 10.48 -16.79
CA PRO A 61 6.06 11.85 -16.40
C PRO A 61 6.67 12.86 -17.39
N THR A 62 5.84 13.52 -18.20
CA THR A 62 6.33 14.43 -19.26
C THR A 62 6.13 15.90 -18.97
N LYS A 63 5.05 16.29 -18.30
CA LYS A 63 4.66 17.70 -18.10
C LYS A 63 4.04 17.91 -16.73
N ILE A 64 4.18 19.14 -16.22
CA ILE A 64 3.39 19.63 -15.08
C ILE A 64 1.91 19.68 -15.45
N ASN A 65 1.04 19.53 -14.46
CA ASN A 65 -0.42 19.48 -14.60
C ASN A 65 -0.95 18.34 -15.50
N GLU A 66 -0.10 17.39 -15.86
CA GLU A 66 -0.50 16.20 -16.59
C GLU A 66 -0.77 15.06 -15.60
N THR A 67 -1.90 14.37 -15.77
CA THR A 67 -2.23 13.22 -14.94
C THR A 67 -1.31 12.04 -15.23
N ILE A 68 -0.76 11.42 -14.20
CA ILE A 68 0.10 10.23 -14.25
C ILE A 68 -0.58 9.13 -13.44
N TYR A 69 -0.64 7.92 -14.00
CA TYR A 69 -1.13 6.73 -13.31
C TYR A 69 0.04 5.83 -12.93
N VAL A 70 0.05 5.41 -11.67
CA VAL A 70 1.11 4.59 -11.10
C VAL A 70 0.49 3.42 -10.36
N MET A 71 0.81 2.20 -10.78
CA MET A 71 0.47 0.99 -10.05
C MET A 71 1.54 0.72 -8.99
N ILE A 72 1.13 0.53 -7.74
CA ILE A 72 2.03 0.25 -6.62
C ILE A 72 1.96 -1.23 -6.29
N ASN A 73 3.14 -1.84 -6.18
CA ASN A 73 3.25 -3.25 -5.84
C ASN A 73 2.85 -3.51 -4.38
N PRO A 74 2.28 -4.69 -4.06
CA PRO A 74 1.83 -4.99 -2.71
C PRO A 74 2.96 -4.89 -1.69
N GLY A 75 2.66 -4.30 -0.52
CA GLY A 75 3.64 -4.09 0.54
C GLY A 75 4.46 -2.79 0.43
N PHE A 76 4.38 -2.09 -0.71
CA PHE A 76 5.13 -0.86 -0.93
C PHE A 76 4.35 0.44 -0.75
N ILE A 77 3.01 0.38 -0.61
CA ILE A 77 2.17 1.58 -0.54
C ILE A 77 2.59 2.57 0.54
N ASN A 78 2.98 2.08 1.73
CA ASN A 78 3.43 2.95 2.83
C ASN A 78 4.77 3.64 2.51
N LYS A 79 5.69 2.92 1.86
CA LYS A 79 6.98 3.50 1.44
C LYS A 79 6.76 4.54 0.34
N PHE A 80 5.88 4.25 -0.61
CA PHE A 80 5.54 5.17 -1.69
C PHE A 80 4.85 6.44 -1.15
N ASP A 81 3.89 6.28 -0.23
CA ASP A 81 3.22 7.39 0.46
C ASP A 81 4.22 8.31 1.18
N GLN A 82 5.18 7.74 1.92
CA GLN A 82 6.25 8.52 2.57
C GLN A 82 7.10 9.30 1.57
N LEU A 83 7.47 8.67 0.44
CA LEU A 83 8.27 9.32 -0.60
C LEU A 83 7.54 10.51 -1.22
N LEU A 84 6.25 10.35 -1.53
CA LEU A 84 5.41 11.45 -2.02
C LEU A 84 5.21 12.54 -0.97
N GLY A 85 4.98 12.15 0.29
CA GLY A 85 4.81 13.06 1.42
C GLY A 85 6.03 13.94 1.67
N HIS A 86 7.25 13.38 1.58
CA HIS A 86 8.50 14.15 1.70
C HIS A 86 8.68 15.20 0.60
N LYS A 87 8.03 15.01 -0.55
CA LYS A 87 8.03 15.93 -1.68
C LYS A 87 6.75 16.76 -1.78
N SER A 88 5.86 16.66 -0.79
CA SER A 88 4.55 17.32 -0.79
C SER A 88 3.78 17.09 -2.09
N ILE A 89 3.85 15.87 -2.64
CA ILE A 89 3.17 15.49 -3.88
C ILE A 89 1.79 14.96 -3.51
N PRO A 90 0.70 15.64 -3.89
CA PRO A 90 -0.64 15.12 -3.68
C PRO A 90 -0.92 13.97 -4.65
N TYR A 91 -1.73 13.01 -4.20
CA TYR A 91 -2.19 11.90 -5.03
C TYR A 91 -3.61 11.48 -4.64
N HIS A 92 -4.28 10.80 -5.57
CA HIS A 92 -5.58 10.17 -5.34
C HIS A 92 -5.46 8.66 -5.57
N ILE A 93 -6.13 7.85 -4.76
CA ILE A 93 -6.20 6.40 -4.95
C ILE A 93 -7.40 6.10 -5.84
N GLU A 94 -7.17 5.69 -7.08
CA GLU A 94 -8.22 5.34 -8.05
C GLU A 94 -8.76 3.93 -7.79
N VAL A 95 -7.85 2.98 -7.52
CA VAL A 95 -8.19 1.60 -7.19
C VAL A 95 -7.38 1.17 -5.99
N ASN A 96 -8.05 0.70 -4.95
CA ASN A 96 -7.45 0.09 -3.79
C ASN A 96 -7.95 -1.35 -3.71
N ASP A 97 -7.11 -2.34 -4.05
CA ASP A 97 -7.43 -3.77 -4.25
C ASP A 97 -7.67 -4.21 -5.70
N TYR A 98 -6.63 -4.11 -6.53
CA TYR A 98 -6.66 -4.72 -7.88
C TYR A 98 -6.69 -6.27 -7.84
N ALA A 99 -6.37 -6.90 -6.70
CA ALA A 99 -6.31 -8.35 -6.57
C ALA A 99 -7.69 -9.04 -6.58
N HIS A 100 -8.78 -8.26 -6.53
CA HIS A 100 -10.15 -8.75 -6.67
C HIS A 100 -10.74 -8.54 -8.08
N CYS A 101 -9.94 -8.18 -9.10
CA CYS A 101 -10.46 -8.08 -10.46
C CYS A 101 -10.21 -9.36 -11.27
N ASN A 102 -10.85 -10.45 -10.86
CA ASN A 102 -11.14 -11.55 -11.77
C ASN A 102 -12.37 -11.12 -12.60
N TYR A 103 -12.14 -10.82 -13.89
CA TYR A 103 -13.11 -10.69 -14.99
C TYR A 103 -13.67 -9.32 -15.45
N TYR A 104 -13.52 -8.18 -14.75
CA TYR A 104 -14.24 -6.95 -15.20
C TYR A 104 -13.58 -5.58 -14.94
N CYS A 105 -12.27 -5.41 -15.14
CA CYS A 105 -11.69 -4.05 -15.25
C CYS A 105 -11.19 -3.79 -16.67
N ILE A 106 -12.13 -3.42 -17.55
CA ILE A 106 -11.86 -2.58 -18.72
C ILE A 106 -12.67 -1.31 -18.51
N ILE A 107 -11.99 -0.21 -18.17
CA ILE A 107 -12.21 1.14 -18.73
C ILE A 107 -11.08 2.06 -18.29
#